data_AF-A0A958R4A3-F1
#
_entry.id   AF-A0A958R4A3-F1
#
_cell.length_a   1.000
_cell.length_b   1.000
_cell.length_c   1.000
_cell.angle_alpha   90.00
_cell.angle_beta   90.00
_cell.angle_gamma   90.00
#
_symmetry.space_group_name_H-M   'P 1'
#
loop_
_entity.id
_entity.type
_entity.pdbx_description
1 polymer ?
#
loop_
_entity_poly.entity_id
_entity_poly.type
_entity_poly.pdbx_seq_one_letter_code
_entity_poly.pdbx_strand_id
1 'polypeptide(L)'
;IVVGLKGTGDGKSEFTSKSMVRMLDKLGVKLEGQDVQSKNVAAVIVTATLPAFAKAGNPMDITVSSVGDASSLQGGTLLQTPLRAGNEQVYAVAQGTVVISGDSKDAQLTSGRIPNGAIIEKDIQSDFSNRKMYRITLHNPDFTTAARSVLTINRELGGHYASAKDAGTVDIVTPFAYEHRGVELLATIESIEINPDMRAVVIINEKSGTVVIGDKVKISKVAVSHNGISVKVGNPKDKPSNDKIALIQGASVGDLVESLNKVGTTPKDLINLLQAIKAAGALQGELEIL
;
A
#
# COMPACT_ATOMS: atom_id res chain seq x y z
N ILE A 1 -14.73 -26.29 -6.32
CA ILE A 1 -14.77 -26.62 -7.76
C ILE A 1 -15.71 -25.65 -8.47
N VAL A 2 -15.39 -25.30 -9.71
CA VAL A 2 -16.25 -24.51 -10.59
C VAL A 2 -16.89 -25.44 -11.62
N VAL A 3 -18.20 -25.30 -11.83
CA VAL A 3 -18.99 -26.13 -12.76
C VAL A 3 -19.68 -25.26 -13.81
N GLY A 4 -20.12 -25.85 -14.92
CA GLY A 4 -20.84 -25.14 -15.98
C GLY A 4 -19.94 -24.45 -17.01
N LEU A 5 -18.68 -24.88 -17.11
CA LEU A 5 -17.72 -24.36 -18.08
C LEU A 5 -17.97 -24.92 -19.47
N LYS A 6 -18.01 -24.11 -20.53
CA LYS A 6 -18.32 -24.54 -21.90
C LYS A 6 -17.17 -25.33 -22.56
N GLY A 7 -16.80 -26.48 -22.00
CA GLY A 7 -15.72 -27.35 -22.49
C GLY A 7 -14.30 -26.81 -22.20
N THR A 8 -14.18 -25.79 -21.34
CA THR A 8 -12.93 -25.10 -20.99
C THR A 8 -12.38 -25.47 -19.61
N GLY A 9 -13.01 -26.42 -18.91
CA GLY A 9 -12.55 -26.98 -17.64
C GLY A 9 -11.41 -27.98 -17.80
N ASP A 10 -11.13 -28.71 -16.73
CA ASP A 10 -9.99 -29.62 -16.66
C ASP A 10 -10.23 -30.88 -17.49
N GLY A 11 -9.25 -31.27 -18.31
CA GLY A 11 -9.38 -32.39 -19.23
C GLY A 11 -8.98 -33.72 -18.59
N LYS A 12 -7.79 -33.77 -18.00
CA LYS A 12 -7.18 -35.00 -17.45
C LYS A 12 -6.62 -34.81 -16.04
N SER A 13 -7.21 -33.92 -15.25
CA SER A 13 -6.79 -33.67 -13.87
C SER A 13 -7.36 -34.72 -12.90
N GLU A 14 -6.49 -35.55 -12.32
CA GLU A 14 -6.84 -36.52 -11.27
C GLU A 14 -7.41 -35.83 -10.02
N PHE A 15 -6.98 -34.59 -9.74
CA PHE A 15 -7.51 -33.79 -8.63
C PHE A 15 -8.99 -33.43 -8.85
N THR A 16 -9.36 -33.11 -10.08
CA THR A 16 -10.70 -32.67 -10.45
C THR A 16 -11.69 -33.84 -10.46
N SER A 17 -11.28 -35.00 -10.98
CA SER A 17 -12.10 -36.23 -10.93
C SER A 17 -12.38 -36.66 -9.49
N LYS A 18 -11.34 -36.73 -8.64
CA LYS A 18 -11.51 -37.08 -7.21
C LYS A 18 -12.38 -36.07 -6.45
N SER A 19 -12.24 -34.77 -6.77
CA SER A 19 -13.06 -33.72 -6.15
C SER A 19 -14.54 -33.82 -6.57
N MET A 20 -14.81 -34.14 -7.83
CA MET A 20 -16.16 -34.34 -8.35
C MET A 20 -16.81 -35.60 -7.75
N VAL A 21 -16.07 -36.70 -7.62
CA VAL A 21 -16.57 -37.92 -6.96
C VAL A 21 -16.94 -37.63 -5.50
N ARG A 22 -16.08 -36.94 -4.75
CA ARG A 22 -16.38 -36.54 -3.35
C ARG A 22 -17.59 -35.60 -3.24
N MET A 23 -17.78 -34.72 -4.21
CA MET A 23 -18.95 -33.84 -4.27
C MET A 23 -20.23 -34.68 -4.49
N LEU A 24 -20.22 -35.57 -5.47
CA LEU A 24 -21.37 -36.41 -5.80
C LEU A 24 -21.72 -37.37 -4.67
N ASP A 25 -20.71 -37.92 -3.99
CA ASP A 25 -20.89 -38.75 -2.80
C ASP A 25 -21.56 -37.96 -1.65
N LYS A 26 -21.15 -36.71 -1.41
CA LYS A 26 -21.83 -35.80 -0.45
C LYS A 26 -23.28 -35.48 -0.83
N LEU A 27 -23.63 -35.56 -2.11
CA LEU A 27 -25.00 -35.38 -2.61
C LEU A 27 -25.80 -36.70 -2.65
N GLY A 28 -25.22 -37.80 -2.16
CA GLY A 28 -25.87 -39.12 -2.10
C GLY A 28 -25.74 -39.95 -3.38
N VAL A 29 -24.96 -39.49 -4.36
CA VAL A 29 -24.69 -40.22 -5.60
C VAL A 29 -23.38 -41.00 -5.45
N LYS A 30 -23.49 -42.31 -5.23
CA LYS A 30 -22.33 -43.20 -5.14
C LYS A 30 -21.85 -43.58 -6.53
N LEU A 31 -20.62 -43.18 -6.86
CA LEU A 31 -19.95 -43.59 -8.08
C LEU A 31 -18.96 -44.71 -7.74
N GLU A 32 -19.20 -45.90 -8.27
CA GLU A 32 -18.33 -47.06 -8.07
C GLU A 32 -17.16 -46.99 -9.08
N GLY A 33 -15.99 -46.54 -8.62
CA GLY A 33 -14.70 -46.78 -9.28
C GLY A 33 -14.50 -46.17 -10.68
N GLN A 34 -15.37 -45.28 -11.15
CA GLN A 34 -15.23 -44.63 -12.45
C GLN A 34 -14.56 -43.25 -12.32
N ASP A 35 -13.48 -43.05 -13.08
CA ASP A 35 -12.89 -41.73 -13.30
C ASP A 35 -13.85 -40.87 -14.11
N VAL A 36 -14.53 -39.94 -13.44
CA VAL A 36 -15.37 -38.95 -14.12
C VAL A 36 -14.47 -37.84 -14.67
N GLN A 37 -14.19 -37.91 -15.97
CA GLN A 37 -13.52 -36.85 -16.71
C GLN A 37 -14.55 -35.89 -17.29
N SER A 38 -14.39 -34.59 -17.02
CA SER A 38 -15.32 -33.59 -17.53
C SER A 38 -14.63 -32.25 -17.78
N LYS A 39 -14.62 -31.83 -19.04
CA LYS A 39 -14.21 -30.47 -19.44
C LYS A 39 -15.22 -29.39 -19.03
N ASN A 40 -16.30 -29.75 -18.32
CA ASN A 40 -17.29 -28.81 -17.81
C ASN A 40 -17.04 -28.42 -16.34
N VAL A 41 -15.96 -28.94 -15.74
CA VAL A 41 -15.61 -28.74 -14.33
C VAL A 41 -14.14 -28.34 -14.23
N ALA A 42 -13.81 -27.40 -13.33
CA ALA A 42 -12.44 -27.04 -13.00
C ALA A 42 -12.18 -27.10 -11.48
N ALA A 43 -11.01 -27.59 -11.10
CA ALA A 43 -10.45 -27.43 -9.78
C ALA A 43 -9.89 -26.01 -9.63
N VAL A 44 -10.29 -25.33 -8.56
CA VAL A 44 -9.95 -23.93 -8.32
C VAL A 44 -9.55 -23.71 -6.87
N ILE A 45 -8.71 -22.71 -6.65
CA ILE A 45 -8.47 -22.09 -5.34
C ILE A 45 -9.33 -20.84 -5.25
N VAL A 46 -9.91 -20.63 -4.08
CA VAL A 46 -10.69 -19.43 -3.75
C VAL A 46 -9.93 -18.66 -2.69
N THR A 47 -9.64 -17.40 -2.96
CA THR A 47 -9.01 -16.48 -2.02
C THR A 47 -9.93 -15.28 -1.78
N ALA A 48 -9.89 -14.75 -0.57
CA ALA A 48 -10.63 -13.56 -0.19
C ALA A 48 -9.84 -12.77 0.85
N THR A 49 -10.01 -11.45 0.85
CA THR A 49 -9.45 -10.58 1.87
C THR A 49 -10.56 -10.21 2.84
N LEU A 50 -10.48 -10.74 4.06
CA LEU A 50 -11.44 -10.46 5.11
C LEU A 50 -11.24 -9.01 5.59
N PRO A 51 -12.25 -8.11 5.45
CA PRO A 51 -12.09 -6.73 5.88
C PRO A 51 -12.00 -6.60 7.40
N ALA A 52 -11.39 -5.51 7.87
CA ALA A 52 -11.40 -5.17 9.28
C ALA A 52 -12.85 -5.00 9.77
N PHE A 53 -13.13 -5.43 11.01
CA PHE A 53 -14.47 -5.36 11.61
C PHE A 53 -15.57 -6.09 10.83
N ALA A 54 -15.20 -7.09 10.02
CA ALA A 54 -16.15 -7.96 9.33
C ALA A 54 -17.21 -8.53 10.28
N LYS A 55 -18.47 -8.42 9.85
CA LYS A 55 -19.65 -8.93 10.56
C LYS A 55 -20.28 -10.08 9.81
N ALA A 56 -20.78 -11.06 10.54
CA ALA A 56 -21.52 -12.17 10.00
C ALA A 56 -22.72 -11.67 9.19
N GLY A 57 -22.97 -12.32 8.05
CA GLY A 57 -24.00 -11.95 7.08
C GLY A 57 -23.56 -10.93 6.03
N ASN A 58 -22.50 -10.16 6.26
CA ASN A 58 -22.03 -9.22 5.24
C ASN A 58 -21.39 -9.99 4.06
N PRO A 59 -21.65 -9.55 2.82
CA PRO A 59 -20.98 -10.11 1.66
C PRO A 59 -19.53 -9.61 1.56
N MET A 60 -18.68 -10.40 0.92
CA MET A 60 -17.33 -10.01 0.52
C MET A 60 -17.03 -10.53 -0.88
N ASP A 61 -16.11 -9.84 -1.54
CA ASP A 61 -15.59 -10.26 -2.83
C ASP A 61 -14.58 -11.38 -2.67
N ILE A 62 -14.59 -12.28 -3.65
CA ILE A 62 -13.64 -13.39 -3.73
C ILE A 62 -12.99 -13.45 -5.10
N THR A 63 -11.79 -13.98 -5.12
CA THR A 63 -11.04 -14.29 -6.34
C THR A 63 -10.94 -15.80 -6.46
N VAL A 64 -11.18 -16.29 -7.68
CA VAL A 64 -11.13 -17.71 -8.02
C VAL A 64 -10.09 -17.91 -9.09
N SER A 65 -9.14 -18.80 -8.84
CA SER A 65 -8.06 -19.12 -9.76
C SER A 65 -8.03 -20.62 -10.05
N SER A 66 -7.86 -20.99 -11.32
CA SER A 66 -7.69 -22.39 -11.71
C SER A 66 -6.43 -22.98 -11.09
N VAL A 67 -6.51 -24.23 -10.64
CA VAL A 67 -5.37 -25.04 -10.18
C VAL A 67 -4.96 -26.06 -11.24
N GLY A 68 -5.93 -26.50 -12.05
CA GLY A 68 -5.74 -27.52 -13.08
C GLY A 68 -5.37 -26.93 -14.45
N ASP A 69 -5.70 -27.71 -15.49
CA ASP A 69 -5.44 -27.41 -16.90
C ASP A 69 -6.60 -26.68 -17.60
N ALA A 70 -7.59 -26.18 -16.84
CA ALA A 70 -8.69 -25.39 -17.39
C ALA A 70 -8.19 -24.19 -18.21
N SER A 71 -8.71 -24.05 -19.43
CA SER A 71 -8.37 -22.96 -20.36
C SER A 71 -9.14 -21.67 -20.07
N SER A 72 -10.32 -21.77 -19.44
CA SER A 72 -11.13 -20.60 -19.05
C SER A 72 -12.11 -20.95 -17.94
N LEU A 73 -12.26 -20.03 -16.97
CA LEU A 73 -13.27 -20.09 -15.91
C LEU A 73 -14.55 -19.29 -16.26
N GLN A 74 -14.62 -18.70 -17.46
CA GLN A 74 -15.69 -17.80 -17.85
C GLN A 74 -17.04 -18.52 -17.86
N GLY A 75 -18.04 -17.90 -17.23
CA GLY A 75 -19.40 -18.44 -17.15
C GLY A 75 -19.54 -19.63 -16.20
N GLY A 76 -18.46 -20.03 -15.52
CA GLY A 76 -18.50 -21.05 -14.50
C GLY A 76 -19.17 -20.57 -13.22
N THR A 77 -19.76 -21.50 -12.47
CA THR A 77 -20.31 -21.28 -11.14
C THR A 77 -19.46 -21.98 -10.10
N LEU A 78 -18.93 -21.22 -9.15
CA LEU A 78 -18.27 -21.74 -7.97
C LEU A 78 -19.31 -22.36 -7.03
N LEU A 79 -19.09 -23.62 -6.69
CA LEU A 79 -19.87 -24.30 -5.66
C LEU A 79 -19.45 -23.85 -4.26
N GLN A 80 -20.39 -23.95 -3.33
CA GLN A 80 -20.20 -23.60 -1.93
C GLN A 80 -18.87 -24.12 -1.37
N THR A 81 -17.98 -23.20 -1.02
CA THR A 81 -16.61 -23.47 -0.60
C THR A 81 -16.32 -22.69 0.69
N PRO A 82 -16.04 -23.38 1.82
CA PRO A 82 -15.69 -22.69 3.06
C PRO A 82 -14.28 -22.08 2.96
N LEU A 83 -14.15 -20.81 3.36
CA LEU A 83 -12.89 -20.08 3.41
C LEU A 83 -12.28 -20.17 4.81
N ARG A 84 -11.07 -20.72 4.88
CA ARG A 84 -10.33 -20.93 6.12
C ARG A 84 -9.14 -19.99 6.23
N ALA A 85 -8.87 -19.49 7.43
CA ALA A 85 -7.63 -18.79 7.72
C ALA A 85 -6.50 -19.76 8.12
N GLY A 86 -5.29 -19.25 8.36
CA GLY A 86 -4.13 -20.06 8.78
C GLY A 86 -4.30 -20.79 10.12
N ASN A 87 -5.36 -20.48 10.89
CA ASN A 87 -5.75 -21.17 12.12
C ASN A 87 -6.78 -22.30 11.89
N GLU A 88 -7.04 -22.66 10.64
CA GLU A 88 -8.00 -23.67 10.18
C GLU A 88 -9.49 -23.38 10.46
N GLN A 89 -9.81 -22.24 11.08
CA GLN A 89 -11.20 -21.84 11.32
C GLN A 89 -11.84 -21.29 10.04
N VAL A 90 -13.12 -21.61 9.84
CA VAL A 90 -13.93 -21.07 8.74
C VAL A 90 -14.45 -19.69 9.14
N TYR A 91 -14.16 -18.68 8.32
CA TYR A 91 -14.60 -17.30 8.54
C TYR A 91 -15.69 -16.86 7.57
N ALA A 92 -15.73 -17.46 6.37
CA ALA A 92 -16.70 -17.12 5.34
C ALA A 92 -17.00 -18.34 4.46
N VAL A 93 -18.13 -18.29 3.76
CA VAL A 93 -18.54 -19.32 2.80
C VAL A 93 -18.73 -18.66 1.44
N ALA A 94 -18.00 -19.17 0.45
CA ALA A 94 -17.94 -18.64 -0.91
C ALA A 94 -18.81 -19.45 -1.89
N GLN A 95 -19.56 -18.78 -2.76
CA GLN A 95 -20.33 -19.34 -3.87
C GLN A 95 -20.67 -18.25 -4.91
N GLY A 96 -20.92 -18.65 -6.15
CA GLY A 96 -21.47 -17.72 -7.16
C GLY A 96 -20.83 -17.85 -8.53
N THR A 97 -21.26 -16.98 -9.45
CA THR A 97 -20.82 -16.99 -10.85
C THR A 97 -19.50 -16.27 -11.03
N VAL A 98 -18.53 -16.91 -11.69
CA VAL A 98 -17.21 -16.34 -11.98
C VAL A 98 -17.32 -15.31 -13.10
N VAL A 99 -16.87 -14.09 -12.80
CA VAL A 99 -16.75 -13.00 -13.76
C VAL A 99 -15.27 -12.75 -14.03
N ILE A 100 -14.87 -12.78 -15.30
CA ILE A 100 -13.50 -12.47 -15.71
C ILE A 100 -13.44 -10.98 -16.06
N SER A 101 -12.55 -10.25 -15.40
CA SER A 101 -12.34 -8.82 -15.68
C SER A 101 -11.13 -8.66 -16.61
N GLY A 102 -11.33 -8.05 -17.77
CA GLY A 102 -10.28 -7.74 -18.75
C GLY A 102 -10.85 -7.56 -20.15
N ASP A 103 -10.25 -6.66 -20.93
CA ASP A 103 -10.56 -6.56 -22.35
C ASP A 103 -9.97 -7.77 -23.10
N SER A 104 -10.65 -8.19 -24.16
CA SER A 104 -10.58 -9.54 -24.77
C SER A 104 -9.17 -10.04 -25.15
N LYS A 105 -8.18 -9.15 -25.23
CA LYS A 105 -6.79 -9.46 -25.62
C LYS A 105 -5.84 -9.74 -24.45
N ASP A 106 -6.07 -9.15 -23.28
CA ASP A 106 -5.20 -9.28 -22.09
C ASP A 106 -5.93 -9.89 -20.89
N ALA A 107 -7.16 -10.36 -21.09
CA ALA A 107 -7.96 -10.99 -20.04
C ALA A 107 -7.33 -12.32 -19.57
N GLN A 108 -7.05 -12.42 -18.27
CA GLN A 108 -6.58 -13.67 -17.67
C GLN A 108 -7.75 -14.65 -17.50
N LEU A 109 -7.98 -15.49 -18.51
CA LEU A 109 -9.14 -16.39 -18.58
C LEU A 109 -9.19 -17.46 -17.47
N THR A 110 -8.06 -17.74 -16.82
CA THR A 110 -7.94 -18.75 -15.74
C THR A 110 -8.11 -18.16 -14.33
N SER A 111 -8.39 -16.86 -14.24
CA SER A 111 -8.64 -16.15 -12.99
C SER A 111 -9.90 -15.28 -13.13
N GLY A 112 -10.73 -15.25 -12.11
CA GLY A 112 -11.95 -14.44 -12.10
C GLY A 112 -12.32 -13.95 -10.71
N ARG A 113 -13.17 -12.93 -10.66
CA ARG A 113 -13.72 -12.39 -9.42
C ARG A 113 -15.19 -12.80 -9.33
N ILE A 114 -15.65 -13.05 -8.11
CA ILE A 114 -17.08 -13.15 -7.80
C ILE A 114 -17.39 -12.01 -6.82
N PRO A 115 -17.95 -10.90 -7.32
CA PRO A 115 -18.38 -9.80 -6.46
C PRO A 115 -19.46 -10.27 -5.49
N ASN A 116 -19.35 -9.91 -4.21
CA ASN A 116 -20.23 -10.37 -3.14
C ASN A 116 -20.40 -11.91 -3.08
N GLY A 117 -19.38 -12.63 -3.55
CA GLY A 117 -19.40 -14.08 -3.71
C GLY A 117 -19.15 -14.87 -2.43
N ALA A 118 -18.84 -14.22 -1.31
CA ALA A 118 -18.77 -14.92 -0.02
C ALA A 118 -19.55 -14.20 1.06
N ILE A 119 -20.15 -14.97 1.97
CA ILE A 119 -20.85 -14.47 3.15
C ILE A 119 -19.97 -14.76 4.36
N ILE A 120 -19.76 -13.76 5.20
CA ILE A 120 -19.04 -13.91 6.47
C ILE A 120 -19.92 -14.73 7.42
N GLU A 121 -19.38 -15.80 7.97
CA GLU A 121 -20.09 -16.69 8.92
C GLU A 121 -19.77 -16.34 10.37
N LYS A 122 -18.63 -15.71 10.61
CA LYS A 122 -18.13 -15.44 11.95
C LYS A 122 -17.80 -13.97 12.12
N ASP A 123 -18.43 -13.37 13.13
CA ASP A 123 -18.05 -12.06 13.61
C ASP A 123 -16.59 -12.05 14.02
N ILE A 124 -15.83 -11.10 13.49
CA ILE A 124 -14.56 -10.75 14.09
C ILE A 124 -14.91 -9.93 15.34
N GLN A 125 -15.11 -10.62 16.45
CA GLN A 125 -15.19 -10.00 17.78
C GLN A 125 -13.81 -9.46 18.15
N SER A 126 -13.41 -8.36 17.50
CA SER A 126 -12.43 -7.49 18.10
C SER A 126 -13.22 -6.69 19.13
N ASP A 127 -13.02 -6.97 20.41
CA ASP A 127 -13.49 -6.12 21.51
C ASP A 127 -12.71 -4.80 21.49
N PHE A 128 -12.87 -4.09 20.37
CA PHE A 128 -12.09 -2.93 20.01
C PHE A 128 -12.49 -1.76 20.89
N SER A 129 -13.80 -1.58 21.11
CA SER A 129 -14.33 -0.47 21.91
C SER A 129 -13.99 -0.54 23.40
N ASN A 130 -13.75 -1.75 23.95
CA ASN A 130 -13.48 -1.92 25.38
C ASN A 130 -12.00 -2.18 25.69
N ARG A 131 -11.09 -1.92 24.73
CA ARG A 131 -9.66 -2.06 25.02
C ARG A 131 -9.22 -1.00 26.02
N LYS A 132 -8.47 -1.44 27.03
CA LYS A 132 -7.80 -0.55 27.99
C LYS A 132 -6.63 0.21 27.37
N MET A 133 -6.10 -0.27 26.25
CA MET A 133 -4.96 0.32 25.55
C MET A 133 -5.05 0.08 24.04
N TYR A 134 -4.70 1.10 23.28
CA TYR A 134 -4.47 1.06 21.84
C TYR A 134 -2.99 1.26 21.55
N ARG A 135 -2.50 0.58 20.52
CA ARG A 135 -1.15 0.78 20.00
C ARG A 135 -1.26 1.30 18.58
N ILE A 136 -0.60 2.43 18.33
CA ILE A 136 -0.48 3.04 17.02
C ILE A 136 0.95 2.86 16.53
N THR A 137 1.08 2.48 15.26
CA THR A 137 2.36 2.42 14.56
C THR A 137 2.42 3.56 13.56
N LEU A 138 3.44 4.42 13.67
CA LEU A 138 3.71 5.49 12.73
C LEU A 138 4.17 4.91 11.39
N HIS A 139 3.63 5.43 10.29
CA HIS A 139 4.01 5.02 8.95
C HIS A 139 5.49 5.32 8.65
N ASN A 140 5.98 6.48 9.12
CA ASN A 140 7.35 6.92 8.99
C ASN A 140 7.97 7.04 10.39
N PRO A 141 8.68 6.01 10.88
CA PRO A 141 9.26 6.01 12.22
C PRO A 141 10.31 7.11 12.39
N ASP A 142 10.13 7.96 13.39
CA ASP A 142 11.05 9.03 13.75
C ASP A 142 10.84 9.46 15.21
N PHE A 143 11.93 9.60 15.98
CA PHE A 143 11.87 9.90 17.41
C PHE A 143 11.25 11.28 17.69
N THR A 144 11.56 12.29 16.89
CA THR A 144 11.00 13.64 17.05
C THR A 144 9.50 13.64 16.78
N THR A 145 9.09 12.94 15.72
CA THR A 145 7.68 12.77 15.33
C THR A 145 6.91 12.02 16.41
N ALA A 146 7.42 10.88 16.89
CA ALA A 146 6.79 10.13 17.97
C ALA A 146 6.64 10.96 19.26
N ALA A 147 7.68 11.70 19.65
CA ALA A 147 7.63 12.58 20.82
C ALA A 147 6.60 13.71 20.66
N ARG A 148 6.52 14.33 19.47
CA ARG A 148 5.51 15.34 19.16
C ARG A 148 4.11 14.77 19.15
N SER A 149 3.90 13.60 18.55
CA SER A 149 2.60 12.92 18.55
C SER A 149 2.10 12.68 19.96
N VAL A 150 2.96 12.15 20.85
CA VAL A 150 2.62 11.93 22.27
C VAL A 150 2.26 13.24 22.96
N LEU A 151 3.03 14.31 22.74
CA LEU A 151 2.77 15.62 23.34
C LEU A 151 1.40 16.17 22.89
N THR A 152 1.11 16.13 21.59
CA THR A 152 -0.14 16.65 21.04
C THR A 152 -1.34 15.81 21.48
N ILE A 153 -1.23 14.48 21.46
CA ILE A 153 -2.28 13.57 21.94
C ILE A 153 -2.59 13.82 23.42
N ASN A 154 -1.57 13.91 24.26
CA ASN A 154 -1.76 14.18 25.70
C ASN A 154 -2.38 15.56 25.95
N ARG A 155 -2.02 16.56 25.15
CA ARG A 155 -2.61 17.90 25.23
C ARG A 155 -4.10 17.88 24.87
N GLU A 156 -4.47 17.17 23.82
CA GLU A 156 -5.87 17.07 23.36
C GLU A 156 -6.74 16.27 24.32
N LEU A 157 -6.21 15.16 24.86
CA LEU A 157 -6.94 14.31 25.81
C LEU A 157 -6.96 14.87 27.25
N GLY A 158 -6.23 15.95 27.53
CA GLY A 158 -6.20 16.60 28.86
C GLY A 158 -5.53 15.75 29.96
N GLY A 159 -4.52 14.96 29.62
CA GLY A 159 -3.82 14.10 30.59
C GLY A 159 -2.65 13.30 30.00
N HIS A 160 -2.08 12.40 30.80
CA HIS A 160 -0.96 11.54 30.38
C HIS A 160 -1.46 10.15 29.97
N TYR A 161 -2.01 10.06 28.76
CA TYR A 161 -2.61 8.84 28.21
C TYR A 161 -1.76 8.19 27.12
N ALA A 162 -0.99 8.97 26.37
CA ALA A 162 -0.08 8.49 25.33
C ALA A 162 1.37 8.41 25.83
N SER A 163 2.08 7.37 25.38
CA SER A 163 3.52 7.19 25.59
C SER A 163 4.17 6.56 24.36
N ALA A 164 5.32 7.07 23.93
CA ALA A 164 6.11 6.47 22.86
C ALA A 164 7.00 5.36 23.45
N LYS A 165 6.97 4.17 22.85
CA LYS A 165 7.86 3.06 23.21
C LYS A 165 9.17 3.10 22.43
N ASP A 166 9.11 3.53 21.18
CA ASP A 166 10.22 3.65 20.25
C ASP A 166 9.90 4.71 19.17
N ALA A 167 10.71 4.82 18.12
CA ALA A 167 10.55 5.80 17.03
C ALA A 167 9.26 5.62 16.22
N GLY A 168 8.62 4.44 16.24
CA GLY A 168 7.43 4.13 15.45
C GLY A 168 6.21 3.75 16.29
N THR A 169 6.36 3.41 17.56
CA THR A 169 5.28 2.82 18.36
C THR A 169 4.81 3.79 19.45
N VAL A 170 3.52 4.12 19.43
CA VAL A 170 2.84 4.94 20.43
C VAL A 170 1.74 4.13 21.10
N ASP A 171 1.85 3.93 22.41
CA ASP A 171 0.82 3.29 23.24
C ASP A 171 -0.09 4.37 23.85
N ILE A 172 -1.40 4.18 23.75
CA ILE A 172 -2.43 5.07 24.28
C ILE A 172 -3.30 4.28 25.26
N VAL A 173 -3.32 4.71 26.51
CA VAL A 173 -4.21 4.20 27.55
C VAL A 173 -5.56 4.91 27.43
N THR A 174 -6.65 4.15 27.46
CA THR A 174 -8.00 4.70 27.34
C THR A 174 -8.35 5.54 28.58
N PRO A 175 -8.65 6.84 28.45
CA PRO A 175 -9.14 7.65 29.56
C PRO A 175 -10.49 7.14 30.07
N PHE A 176 -10.79 7.34 31.36
CA PHE A 176 -12.08 6.94 31.96
C PHE A 176 -13.29 7.54 31.22
N ALA A 177 -13.17 8.78 30.72
CA ALA A 177 -14.20 9.44 29.92
C ALA A 177 -14.51 8.76 28.57
N TYR A 178 -13.63 7.88 28.09
CA TYR A 178 -13.77 7.13 26.85
C TYR A 178 -13.93 5.62 27.08
N GLU A 179 -14.19 5.19 28.31
CA GLU A 179 -14.47 3.79 28.60
C GLU A 179 -15.69 3.33 27.79
N HIS A 180 -15.58 2.19 27.09
CA HIS A 180 -16.56 1.69 26.12
C HIS A 180 -16.79 2.56 24.86
N ARG A 181 -16.10 3.70 24.73
CA ARG A 181 -16.18 4.63 23.59
C ARG A 181 -14.88 4.68 22.79
N GLY A 182 -14.25 3.51 22.59
CA GLY A 182 -12.98 3.40 21.86
C GLY A 182 -13.00 4.02 20.44
N VAL A 183 -14.14 3.92 19.75
CA VAL A 183 -14.33 4.53 18.42
C VAL A 183 -14.25 6.06 18.50
N GLU A 184 -14.91 6.68 19.48
CA GLU A 184 -14.86 8.13 19.68
C GLU A 184 -13.47 8.61 20.09
N LEU A 185 -12.77 7.84 20.94
CA LEU A 185 -11.39 8.14 21.32
C LEU A 185 -10.47 8.16 20.09
N LEU A 186 -10.55 7.13 19.26
CA LEU A 186 -9.70 7.03 18.08
C LEU A 186 -10.07 8.04 17.01
N ALA A 187 -11.35 8.35 16.81
CA ALA A 187 -11.77 9.43 15.91
C ALA A 187 -11.22 10.79 16.38
N THR A 188 -11.20 11.03 17.70
CA THR A 188 -10.60 12.24 18.29
C THR A 188 -9.10 12.28 17.99
N ILE A 189 -8.38 11.16 18.21
CA ILE A 189 -6.95 11.08 17.93
C ILE A 189 -6.63 11.20 16.44
N GLU A 190 -7.45 10.62 15.57
CA GLU A 190 -7.34 10.70 14.10
C GLU A 190 -7.47 12.15 13.61
N SER A 191 -8.29 12.97 14.28
CA SER A 191 -8.45 14.39 13.93
C SER A 191 -7.27 15.28 14.31
N ILE A 192 -6.29 14.78 15.06
CA ILE A 192 -5.15 15.57 15.55
C ILE A 192 -4.13 15.76 14.42
N GLU A 193 -3.96 17.01 13.99
CA GLU A 193 -2.87 17.38 13.08
C GLU A 193 -1.55 17.49 13.83
N ILE A 194 -0.54 16.76 13.36
CA ILE A 194 0.82 16.77 13.90
C ILE A 194 1.76 17.18 12.78
N ASN A 195 2.69 18.08 13.08
CA ASN A 195 3.77 18.43 12.17
C ASN A 195 4.93 17.42 12.31
N PRO A 196 5.04 16.43 11.41
CA PRO A 196 6.08 15.41 11.51
C PRO A 196 7.46 16.03 11.31
N ASP A 197 8.49 15.34 11.80
CA ASP A 197 9.85 15.70 11.47
C ASP A 197 10.18 15.17 10.07
N MET A 198 9.99 16.03 9.06
CA MET A 198 10.45 15.70 7.71
C MET A 198 11.97 15.84 7.65
N ARG A 199 12.67 14.81 7.18
CA ARG A 199 14.08 14.94 6.79
C ARG A 199 14.18 15.93 5.63
N ALA A 200 15.28 16.66 5.56
CA ALA A 200 15.60 17.45 4.38
C ALA A 200 15.91 16.49 3.23
N VAL A 201 14.99 16.29 2.28
CA VAL A 201 15.18 15.40 1.11
C VAL A 201 14.92 16.16 -0.17
N VAL A 202 15.76 15.94 -1.18
CA VAL A 202 15.53 16.34 -2.57
C VAL A 202 15.30 15.07 -3.38
N ILE A 203 14.14 14.96 -4.04
CA ILE A 203 13.79 13.84 -4.90
C ILE A 203 13.80 14.31 -6.34
N ILE A 204 14.49 13.58 -7.22
CA ILE A 204 14.57 13.89 -8.65
C ILE A 204 14.21 12.65 -9.46
N ASN A 205 13.30 12.80 -10.41
CA ASN A 205 12.99 11.75 -11.35
C ASN A 205 13.68 11.99 -12.70
N GLU A 206 14.61 11.11 -13.09
CA GLU A 206 15.44 11.31 -14.28
C GLU A 206 14.60 11.30 -15.57
N LYS A 207 13.56 10.47 -15.62
CA LYS A 207 12.72 10.27 -16.81
C LYS A 207 11.74 11.42 -17.05
N SER A 208 11.13 11.95 -15.99
CA SER A 208 10.13 13.03 -16.08
C SER A 208 10.73 14.42 -15.89
N GLY A 209 11.96 14.53 -15.37
CA GLY A 209 12.56 15.79 -14.98
C GLY A 209 11.91 16.45 -13.76
N THR A 210 11.04 15.72 -13.03
CA THR A 210 10.37 16.24 -11.84
C THR A 210 11.35 16.36 -10.69
N VAL A 211 11.39 17.52 -10.04
CA VAL A 211 12.22 17.80 -8.85
C VAL A 211 11.30 18.18 -7.70
N VAL A 212 11.39 17.47 -6.58
CA VAL A 212 10.67 17.76 -5.34
C VAL A 212 11.71 18.11 -4.26
N ILE A 213 11.56 19.27 -3.64
CA ILE A 213 12.47 19.76 -2.61
C ILE A 213 11.68 19.87 -1.29
N GLY A 214 12.14 19.19 -0.25
CA GLY A 214 11.57 19.33 1.09
C GLY A 214 11.88 20.70 1.69
N ASP A 215 10.95 21.23 2.48
CA ASP A 215 11.03 22.54 3.15
C ASP A 215 12.33 22.75 3.95
N LYS A 216 12.87 21.69 4.56
CA LYS A 216 14.08 21.77 5.39
C LYS A 216 15.40 21.70 4.63
N VAL A 217 15.40 21.55 3.30
CA VAL A 217 16.65 21.45 2.55
C VAL A 217 17.33 22.81 2.43
N LYS A 218 18.58 22.89 2.90
CA LYS A 218 19.40 24.10 2.84
C LYS A 218 20.66 23.85 2.01
N ILE A 219 21.13 24.87 1.30
CA ILE A 219 22.43 24.84 0.62
C ILE A 219 23.36 25.85 1.28
N SER A 220 24.55 25.39 1.69
CA SER A 220 25.63 26.24 2.18
C SER A 220 26.35 26.93 1.02
N LYS A 221 27.17 27.94 1.30
CA LYS A 221 27.86 28.68 0.24
C LYS A 221 28.72 27.74 -0.62
N VAL A 222 28.44 27.69 -1.91
CA VAL A 222 29.16 26.83 -2.86
C VAL A 222 29.20 27.50 -4.23
N ALA A 223 30.32 27.34 -4.92
CA ALA A 223 30.45 27.70 -6.32
C ALA A 223 30.59 26.42 -7.14
N VAL A 224 29.74 26.26 -8.15
CA VAL A 224 29.76 25.08 -9.01
C VAL A 224 29.89 25.54 -10.45
N SER A 225 30.82 24.92 -11.18
CA SER A 225 31.02 25.16 -12.61
C SER A 225 30.80 23.84 -13.35
N HIS A 226 29.80 23.79 -14.22
CA HIS A 226 29.46 22.59 -14.98
C HIS A 226 28.99 22.96 -16.39
N ASN A 227 29.59 22.35 -17.43
CA ASN A 227 29.27 22.57 -18.85
C ASN A 227 29.18 24.06 -19.27
N GLY A 228 30.09 24.90 -18.75
CA GLY A 228 30.14 26.33 -19.07
C GLY A 228 29.18 27.21 -18.24
N ILE A 229 28.40 26.62 -17.33
CA ILE A 229 27.51 27.33 -16.42
C ILE A 229 28.20 27.39 -15.04
N SER A 230 28.52 28.60 -14.58
CA SER A 230 29.05 28.85 -13.25
C SER A 230 27.95 29.42 -12.37
N VAL A 231 27.60 28.71 -11.29
CA VAL A 231 26.59 29.11 -10.32
C VAL A 231 27.23 29.30 -8.95
N LYS A 232 27.03 30.47 -8.35
CA LYS A 232 27.52 30.80 -7.02
C LYS A 232 26.34 30.96 -6.07
N VAL A 233 26.17 30.01 -5.15
CA VAL A 233 25.13 30.02 -4.12
C VAL A 233 25.70 30.70 -2.87
N GLY A 234 25.05 31.76 -2.38
CA GLY A 234 25.49 32.50 -1.19
C GLY A 234 24.61 33.69 -0.82
N ASN A 235 24.91 34.35 0.30
CA ASN A 235 24.11 35.47 0.80
C ASN A 235 24.08 36.65 -0.20
N PRO A 236 22.93 37.34 -0.36
CA PRO A 236 22.68 38.35 -1.41
C PRO A 236 23.45 39.69 -1.24
N LYS A 237 24.55 39.73 -0.47
CA LYS A 237 25.29 40.98 -0.17
C LYS A 237 26.63 41.16 -0.92
N ASP A 238 26.99 40.28 -1.84
CA ASP A 238 28.20 40.46 -2.66
C ASP A 238 27.85 41.05 -4.04
N LYS A 239 28.35 42.27 -4.33
CA LYS A 239 28.20 42.94 -5.65
C LYS A 239 28.99 42.21 -6.76
N PRO A 240 28.56 42.29 -8.03
CA PRO A 240 29.18 41.55 -9.14
C PRO A 240 30.44 42.24 -9.68
N SER A 241 31.46 41.46 -10.06
CA SER A 241 32.49 41.89 -11.02
C SER A 241 32.34 41.10 -12.32
N ASN A 242 32.38 41.81 -13.44
CA ASN A 242 32.28 41.34 -14.82
C ASN A 242 32.99 40.00 -15.08
N ASP A 243 32.20 39.00 -15.46
CA ASP A 243 32.33 38.23 -16.70
C ASP A 243 31.09 37.31 -16.81
N LYS A 244 30.85 36.71 -17.98
CA LYS A 244 29.65 35.93 -18.35
C LYS A 244 29.32 34.77 -17.39
N ILE A 245 28.81 35.11 -16.22
CA ILE A 245 28.40 34.23 -15.14
C ILE A 245 26.92 34.53 -14.93
N ALA A 246 26.06 33.56 -15.20
CA ALA A 246 24.67 33.61 -14.78
C ALA A 246 24.65 33.62 -13.25
N LEU A 247 24.69 34.82 -12.66
CA LEU A 247 24.74 35.01 -11.22
C LEU A 247 23.35 34.74 -10.65
N ILE A 248 23.07 33.48 -10.38
CA ILE A 248 21.83 33.05 -9.76
C ILE A 248 21.95 33.32 -8.27
N GLN A 249 21.35 34.41 -7.82
CA GLN A 249 21.19 34.70 -6.40
C GLN A 249 20.03 33.87 -5.87
N GLY A 250 20.34 32.86 -5.07
CA GLY A 250 19.35 32.01 -4.41
C GLY A 250 19.90 31.52 -3.09
N ALA A 251 19.12 31.66 -2.02
CA ALA A 251 19.47 31.15 -0.69
C ALA A 251 18.99 29.70 -0.49
N SER A 252 18.25 29.16 -1.47
CA SER A 252 17.59 27.85 -1.39
C SER A 252 17.89 26.97 -2.61
N VAL A 253 17.69 25.65 -2.44
CA VAL A 253 17.75 24.67 -3.55
C VAL A 253 16.72 24.99 -4.63
N GLY A 254 15.56 25.51 -4.24
CA GLY A 254 14.48 25.86 -5.16
C GLY A 254 14.91 26.92 -6.18
N ASP A 255 15.53 27.99 -5.70
CA ASP A 255 16.04 29.08 -6.54
C ASP A 255 17.11 28.57 -7.54
N LEU A 256 17.97 27.66 -7.08
CA LEU A 256 19.01 27.04 -7.89
C LEU A 256 18.38 26.19 -9.01
N VAL A 257 17.45 25.30 -8.67
CA VAL A 257 16.76 24.42 -9.63
C VAL A 257 15.95 25.25 -10.63
N GLU A 258 15.19 26.25 -10.17
CA GLU A 258 14.41 27.12 -11.05
C GLU A 258 15.30 27.85 -12.06
N SER A 259 16.45 28.32 -11.60
CA SER A 259 17.35 29.08 -12.46
C SER A 259 18.13 28.20 -13.43
N LEU A 260 18.49 26.98 -13.05
CA LEU A 260 19.06 25.99 -13.96
C LEU A 260 18.04 25.53 -15.01
N ASN A 261 16.78 25.37 -14.60
CA ASN A 261 15.68 25.08 -15.53
C ASN A 261 15.51 26.23 -16.55
N LYS A 262 15.62 27.49 -16.13
CA LYS A 262 15.58 28.67 -17.03
C LYS A 262 16.74 28.71 -18.04
N VAL A 263 17.89 28.15 -17.68
CA VAL A 263 19.08 28.08 -18.55
C VAL A 263 19.02 26.85 -19.49
N GLY A 264 18.00 25.99 -19.36
CA GLY A 264 17.80 24.83 -20.23
C GLY A 264 18.67 23.62 -19.87
N THR A 265 19.08 23.51 -18.60
CA THR A 265 19.86 22.37 -18.08
C THR A 265 19.07 21.06 -18.19
N THR A 266 19.70 19.97 -18.63
CA THR A 266 19.01 18.67 -18.71
C THR A 266 18.79 18.07 -17.30
N PRO A 267 17.77 17.20 -17.09
CA PRO A 267 17.60 16.52 -15.81
C PRO A 267 18.85 15.78 -15.33
N LYS A 268 19.62 15.20 -16.27
CA LYS A 268 20.90 14.54 -15.98
C LYS A 268 21.95 15.51 -15.44
N ASP A 269 22.07 16.68 -16.07
CA ASP A 269 23.00 17.72 -15.61
C ASP A 269 22.60 18.24 -14.22
N LEU A 270 21.30 18.37 -13.95
CA LEU A 270 20.79 18.78 -12.64
C LEU A 270 21.12 17.75 -11.54
N ILE A 271 20.95 16.46 -11.84
CA ILE A 271 21.32 15.37 -10.94
C ILE A 271 22.81 15.42 -10.64
N ASN A 272 23.66 15.51 -11.66
CA ASN A 272 25.11 15.58 -11.50
C ASN A 272 25.54 16.79 -10.66
N LEU A 273 24.90 17.95 -10.87
CA LEU A 273 25.17 19.15 -10.11
C LEU A 273 24.78 19.00 -8.63
N LEU A 274 23.58 18.51 -8.34
CA LEU A 274 23.11 18.32 -6.96
C LEU A 274 23.90 17.22 -6.24
N GLN A 275 24.33 16.17 -6.94
CA GLN A 275 25.27 15.17 -6.42
C GLN A 275 26.63 15.80 -6.10
N ALA A 276 27.18 16.65 -6.97
CA ALA A 276 28.44 17.35 -6.72
C ALA A 276 28.34 18.30 -5.51
N ILE A 277 27.22 19.03 -5.37
CA ILE A 277 26.95 19.91 -4.22
C ILE A 277 26.83 19.09 -2.92
N LYS A 278 26.20 17.91 -2.97
CA LYS A 278 26.13 16.98 -1.84
C LYS A 278 27.51 16.41 -1.47
N ALA A 279 28.31 16.02 -2.47
CA ALA A 279 29.67 15.51 -2.27
C ALA A 279 30.61 16.58 -1.67
N ALA A 280 30.40 17.85 -2.02
CA ALA A 280 31.09 18.98 -1.42
C ALA A 280 30.63 19.32 0.01
N GLY A 281 29.62 18.62 0.54
CA GLY A 281 29.04 18.86 1.86
C GLY A 281 28.18 20.13 1.95
N ALA A 282 27.87 20.75 0.80
CA ALA A 282 27.11 22.00 0.77
C ALA A 282 25.59 21.77 0.81
N LEU A 283 25.09 20.62 0.33
CA LEU A 283 23.68 20.24 0.43
C LEU A 283 23.39 19.64 1.81
N GLN A 284 22.60 20.33 2.63
CA GLN A 284 22.11 19.83 3.91
C GLN A 284 20.79 19.09 3.66
N GLY A 285 20.91 17.84 3.24
CA GLY A 285 19.78 16.95 2.98
C GLY A 285 20.18 15.66 2.28
N GLU A 286 19.28 14.69 2.31
CA GLU A 286 19.35 13.50 1.49
C GLU A 286 18.96 13.85 0.04
N LEU A 287 19.52 13.10 -0.91
CA LEU A 287 19.25 13.28 -2.34
C LEU A 287 18.88 11.89 -2.84
N GLU A 288 17.67 11.75 -3.35
CA GLU A 288 17.10 10.51 -3.85
C GLU A 288 16.76 10.66 -5.34
N ILE A 289 17.09 9.63 -6.12
CA ILE A 289 16.96 9.65 -7.57
C ILE A 289 16.04 8.48 -7.96
N LEU A 290 14.97 8.79 -8.70
CA LEU A 290 13.89 7.88 -9.11
C LEU A 290 13.82 7.68 -10.63
#